data_AF-A0A2R5L303-F1
#
_entry.id   AF-A0A2R5L303-F1
#
_cell.length_a   1.000
_cell.length_b   1.000
_cell.length_c   1.000
_cell.angle_alpha   90.00
_cell.angle_beta   90.00
_cell.angle_gamma   90.00
#
_symmetry.space_group_name_H-M   'P 1'
#
loop_
_entity.id
_entity.type
_entity.pdbx_description
1 polymer ?
#
loop_
_entity_poly.entity_id
_entity_poly.type
_entity_poly.pdbx_seq_one_letter_code
_entity_poly.pdbx_strand_id
1 'polypeptide(L)'
;FYELGECATNKFKENEGFIKEEERPLPENEFQRKVWLLFEFPESSQNARVVAIISVIVILVSIVIFCLETLPEFKHYKVFNTTANGTVIEEDEVPEITDPFFIIETICIIWFTFELLVRFSASPNK
;
A
#
# COMPACT_ATOMS: atom_id res chain seq x y z
N PHE A 1 -26.47 -36.56 -4.19
CA PHE A 1 -27.69 -37.39 -4.10
C PHE A 1 -28.30 -37.71 -5.48
N TYR A 2 -28.34 -36.77 -6.45
CA TYR A 2 -28.90 -37.04 -7.79
C TYR A 2 -27.90 -36.91 -8.98
N GLU A 3 -26.60 -36.70 -8.74
CA GLU A 3 -25.57 -36.63 -9.80
C GLU A 3 -25.92 -35.75 -11.02
N LEU A 4 -26.64 -34.65 -10.80
CA LEU A 4 -27.17 -33.74 -11.83
C LEU A 4 -26.10 -33.08 -12.73
N GLY A 5 -24.82 -33.29 -12.46
CA GLY A 5 -23.69 -32.72 -13.20
C GLY A 5 -23.36 -31.28 -12.78
N GLU A 6 -22.10 -30.90 -13.00
CA GLU A 6 -21.59 -29.55 -12.66
C GLU A 6 -22.27 -28.44 -13.46
N CYS A 7 -22.68 -28.72 -14.70
CA CYS A 7 -23.43 -27.75 -15.52
C CYS A 7 -24.79 -27.39 -14.91
N ALA A 8 -25.57 -28.37 -14.44
CA ALA A 8 -26.90 -28.11 -13.89
C ALA A 8 -26.82 -27.38 -12.54
N THR A 9 -25.86 -27.77 -11.71
CA THR A 9 -25.63 -27.12 -10.41
C THR A 9 -25.10 -25.69 -10.56
N ASN A 10 -24.19 -25.42 -11.51
CA ASN A 10 -23.72 -24.06 -11.78
C ASN A 10 -24.84 -23.15 -12.31
N LYS A 11 -25.65 -23.66 -13.24
CA LYS A 11 -26.79 -22.91 -13.79
C LYS A 11 -27.83 -22.61 -12.71
N PHE A 12 -28.09 -23.55 -11.79
CA PHE A 12 -28.98 -23.32 -10.66
C PHE A 12 -28.44 -22.23 -9.72
N LYS A 13 -27.15 -22.28 -9.34
CA LYS A 13 -26.49 -21.25 -8.53
C LYS A 13 -26.60 -19.86 -9.14
N GLU A 14 -26.35 -19.74 -10.44
CA GLU A 14 -26.47 -18.48 -11.17
C GLU A 14 -27.90 -17.92 -11.14
N ASN A 15 -28.91 -18.80 -11.27
CA ASN A 15 -30.33 -18.42 -11.17
C ASN A 15 -30.77 -18.02 -9.75
N GLU A 16 -30.14 -18.56 -8.70
CA GLU A 16 -30.35 -18.10 -7.31
C GLU A 16 -29.65 -16.79 -6.98
N GLY A 17 -28.89 -16.21 -7.92
CA GLY A 17 -28.13 -14.99 -7.70
C GLY A 17 -26.80 -15.21 -6.98
N PHE A 18 -26.32 -16.45 -6.87
CA PHE A 18 -24.93 -16.69 -6.49
C PHE A 18 -24.03 -16.21 -7.62
N ILE A 19 -23.36 -15.08 -7.39
CA ILE A 19 -22.26 -14.62 -8.22
C ILE A 19 -21.18 -15.68 -8.10
N LYS A 20 -20.88 -16.35 -9.23
CA LYS A 20 -19.77 -17.29 -9.29
C LYS A 20 -18.50 -16.48 -9.04
N GLU A 21 -17.91 -16.65 -7.87
CA GLU A 21 -16.65 -16.01 -7.55
C GLU A 21 -15.64 -16.43 -8.62
N GLU A 22 -15.14 -15.45 -9.37
CA GLU A 22 -14.23 -15.72 -10.48
C GLU A 22 -12.98 -16.37 -9.88
N GLU A 23 -12.78 -17.67 -10.15
CA GLU A 23 -11.62 -18.41 -9.65
C GLU A 23 -10.38 -17.81 -10.30
N ARG A 24 -9.75 -16.85 -9.60
CA ARG A 24 -8.50 -16.24 -10.04
C ARG A 24 -7.46 -17.37 -10.12
N PRO A 25 -6.88 -17.64 -11.32
CA PRO A 25 -5.94 -18.73 -11.47
C PRO A 25 -4.74 -18.49 -10.57
N LEU A 26 -4.42 -19.46 -9.72
CA LEU A 26 -3.23 -19.41 -8.88
C LEU A 26 -1.98 -19.47 -9.78
N PRO A 27 -0.91 -18.73 -9.46
CA PRO A 27 0.33 -18.86 -10.20
C PRO A 27 0.84 -20.30 -10.17
N GLU A 28 1.31 -20.80 -11.31
CA GLU A 28 1.75 -22.20 -11.47
C GLU A 28 2.97 -22.54 -10.61
N ASN A 29 3.82 -21.54 -10.31
CA ASN A 29 5.00 -21.73 -9.48
C ASN A 29 4.65 -21.71 -7.98
N GLU A 30 5.05 -22.77 -7.26
CA GLU A 30 4.88 -22.92 -5.81
C GLU A 30 5.37 -21.71 -4.99
N PHE A 31 6.48 -21.08 -5.40
CA PHE A 31 7.03 -19.91 -4.70
C PHE A 31 6.17 -18.66 -4.92
N GLN A 32 5.77 -18.40 -6.17
CA GLN A 32 4.87 -17.29 -6.50
C GLN A 32 3.52 -17.46 -5.82
N ARG A 33 2.99 -18.69 -5.76
CA ARG A 33 1.75 -19.00 -5.06
C ARG A 33 1.84 -18.72 -3.56
N LYS A 34 2.95 -19.07 -2.91
CA LYS A 34 3.16 -18.76 -1.48
C LYS A 34 3.25 -17.25 -1.23
N VAL A 35 3.97 -16.52 -2.08
CA VAL A 35 4.08 -15.06 -1.95
C VAL A 35 2.74 -14.39 -2.24
N TRP A 36 2.02 -14.84 -3.27
CA TRP A 36 0.69 -14.36 -3.62
C TRP A 36 -0.30 -14.56 -2.47
N LEU A 37 -0.35 -15.77 -1.90
CA LEU A 37 -1.21 -16.05 -0.75
C LEU A 37 -0.85 -15.20 0.47
N LEU A 38 0.44 -14.92 0.69
CA LEU A 38 0.91 -14.15 1.85
C LEU A 38 0.52 -12.66 1.76
N PHE A 39 0.47 -12.09 0.55
CA PHE A 39 0.14 -10.67 0.34
C PHE A 39 -1.34 -10.42 0.00
N GLU A 40 -2.00 -11.31 -0.75
CA GLU A 40 -3.39 -11.17 -1.17
C GLU A 40 -4.35 -11.66 -0.06
N PHE A 41 -3.95 -12.71 0.66
CA PHE A 41 -4.76 -13.33 1.71
C PHE A 41 -4.04 -13.20 3.06
N PRO A 42 -4.23 -12.09 3.79
CA PRO A 42 -3.63 -11.91 5.11
C PRO A 42 -4.02 -13.02 6.09
N GLU A 43 -5.18 -13.66 5.89
CA GLU A 43 -5.68 -14.78 6.70
C GLU A 43 -5.01 -16.13 6.38
N SER A 44 -4.16 -16.21 5.36
CA SER A 44 -3.53 -17.47 4.94
C SER A 44 -2.52 -18.01 5.96
N SER A 45 -1.88 -17.14 6.74
CA SER A 45 -0.91 -17.53 7.77
C SER A 45 -0.69 -16.43 8.81
N GLN A 46 -0.14 -16.79 9.98
CA GLN A 46 0.21 -15.81 11.02
C GLN A 46 1.23 -14.76 10.51
N ASN A 47 2.18 -15.17 9.66
CA ASN A 47 3.16 -14.27 9.07
C ASN A 47 2.52 -13.30 8.07
N ALA A 48 1.54 -13.77 7.29
CA ALA A 48 0.76 -12.93 6.37
C ALA A 48 0.00 -11.83 7.12
N ARG A 49 -0.62 -12.17 8.25
CA ARG A 49 -1.28 -11.19 9.13
C ARG A 49 -0.32 -10.12 9.64
N VAL A 50 0.87 -10.51 10.10
CA VAL A 50 1.88 -9.55 10.59
C VAL A 50 2.31 -8.59 9.49
N VAL A 51 2.61 -9.10 8.29
CA VAL A 51 2.98 -8.26 7.14
C VAL A 51 1.85 -7.28 6.83
N ALA A 52 0.61 -7.77 6.69
CA ALA A 52 -0.53 -6.92 6.39
C ALA A 52 -0.78 -5.82 7.44
N ILE A 53 -0.62 -6.14 8.74
CA ILE A 53 -0.73 -5.14 9.82
C ILE A 53 0.35 -4.07 9.68
N ILE A 54 1.60 -4.47 9.40
CA ILE A 54 2.70 -3.53 9.16
C ILE A 54 2.37 -2.64 7.95
N SER A 55 1.87 -3.20 6.84
CA SER A 55 1.45 -2.43 5.66
C SER A 55 0.43 -1.36 6.02
N VAL A 56 -0.61 -1.72 6.78
CA VAL A 56 -1.66 -0.78 7.23
C VAL A 56 -1.08 0.31 8.11
N ILE A 57 -0.22 -0.03 9.07
CA ILE A 57 0.43 0.95 9.94
C ILE A 57 1.25 1.94 9.13
N VAL A 58 2.05 1.45 8.17
CA VAL A 58 2.87 2.32 7.31
C VAL A 58 2.00 3.26 6.48
N ILE A 59 0.87 2.79 5.93
CA ILE A 59 -0.12 3.64 5.24
C ILE A 59 -0.66 4.74 6.16
N LEU A 60 -1.04 4.40 7.39
CA LEU A 60 -1.57 5.38 8.33
C LEU A 60 -0.52 6.43 8.70
N VAL A 61 0.73 6.00 8.96
CA VAL A 61 1.84 6.89 9.29
C VAL A 61 2.14 7.85 8.13
N SER A 62 2.17 7.36 6.88
CA SER A 62 2.42 8.22 5.72
C SER A 62 1.32 9.26 5.51
N ILE A 63 0.05 8.89 5.72
CA ILE A 63 -1.07 9.83 5.62
C ILE A 63 -0.95 10.90 6.71
N VAL A 64 -0.64 10.52 7.94
CA VAL A 64 -0.48 11.48 9.05
C VAL A 64 0.67 12.45 8.75
N ILE A 65 1.83 11.96 8.30
CA ILE A 65 2.98 12.82 7.96
C ILE A 65 2.62 13.78 6.84
N PHE A 66 2.01 13.29 5.76
CA PHE A 66 1.54 14.15 4.67
C PHE A 66 0.58 15.22 5.17
N CYS A 67 -0.35 14.86 6.06
CA CYS A 67 -1.24 15.84 6.69
C CYS A 67 -0.45 16.88 7.52
N LEU A 68 0.58 16.47 8.26
CA LEU A 68 1.41 17.38 9.05
C LEU A 68 2.24 18.33 8.18
N GLU A 69 2.80 17.87 7.06
CA GLU A 69 3.54 18.72 6.11
C GLU A 69 2.68 19.80 5.47
N THR A 70 1.39 19.51 5.26
CA THR A 70 0.45 20.51 4.74
C THR A 70 0.06 21.57 5.78
N LEU A 71 0.35 21.36 7.07
CA LEU A 71 0.07 22.36 8.11
C LEU A 71 1.12 23.48 8.08
N PRO A 72 0.69 24.75 8.04
CA PRO A 72 1.60 25.90 7.99
C PRO A 72 2.49 26.05 9.23
N GLU A 73 2.14 25.38 10.33
CA GLU A 73 2.91 25.37 11.59
C GLU A 73 4.20 24.52 11.50
N PHE A 74 4.26 23.57 10.55
CA PHE A 74 5.45 22.73 10.31
C PHE A 74 6.27 23.17 9.08
N LYS A 75 5.79 24.15 8.31
CA LYS A 75 6.60 24.77 7.25
C LYS A 75 7.74 25.57 7.87
N HIS A 76 8.98 25.18 7.59
CA HIS A 76 10.17 25.91 8.04
C HIS A 76 10.27 27.25 7.27
N TYR A 77 9.74 28.31 7.86
CA TYR A 77 9.97 29.67 7.37
C TYR A 77 11.38 30.12 7.81
N LYS A 78 12.36 30.06 6.92
CA LYS A 78 13.65 30.72 7.16
C LYS A 78 13.48 32.23 6.96
N VAL A 79 13.51 32.97 8.06
CA VAL A 79 13.52 34.44 8.02
C VAL A 79 14.92 34.91 7.62
N PHE A 80 15.09 35.34 6.37
CA PHE A 80 16.32 36.00 5.93
C PHE A 80 16.25 37.48 6.30
N ASN A 81 17.08 37.88 7.29
CA ASN A 81 17.33 39.30 7.55
C ASN A 81 18.34 39.82 6.52
N THR A 82 17.87 40.46 5.45
CA THR A 82 18.74 41.25 4.56
C THR A 82 19.15 42.54 5.28
N THR A 83 20.45 42.85 5.27
CA THR A 83 21.09 44.03 5.90
C THR A 83 20.65 45.40 5.33
N ALA A 84 19.55 45.45 4.58
CA ALA A 84 18.97 46.68 4.02
C ALA A 84 17.45 46.64 4.15
N ASN A 85 16.94 46.99 5.34
CA ASN A 85 15.55 47.39 5.62
C ASN A 85 14.43 46.61 4.90
N GLY A 86 14.48 45.27 4.92
CA GLY A 86 13.39 44.44 4.43
C GLY A 86 13.51 43.01 4.94
N THR A 87 12.44 42.50 5.56
CA THR A 87 12.28 41.07 5.85
C THR A 87 11.73 40.40 4.61
N VAL A 88 12.54 39.58 3.92
CA VAL A 88 12.04 38.69 2.87
C VAL A 88 11.76 37.35 3.53
N ILE A 89 10.48 36.98 3.59
CA ILE A 89 10.04 35.66 4.02
C ILE A 89 10.05 34.81 2.74
N GLU A 90 11.09 34.01 2.56
CA GLU A 90 11.14 33.02 1.48
C GLU A 90 10.64 31.70 2.06
N GLU A 91 9.63 31.10 1.41
CA GLU A 91 9.18 29.76 1.78
C GLU A 91 10.29 28.78 1.35
N ASP A 92 10.93 28.12 2.31
CA ASP A 92 11.92 27.08 2.02
C ASP A 92 11.13 25.83 1.58
N GLU A 93 10.86 25.73 0.26
CA GLU A 93 10.09 24.63 -0.33
C GLU A 93 10.88 23.31 -0.39
N VAL A 94 12.18 23.32 -0.06
CA VAL A 94 13.04 22.14 -0.13
C VAL A 94 13.26 21.58 1.28
N PRO A 95 12.68 20.41 1.62
CA PRO A 95 12.97 19.74 2.88
C PRO A 95 14.47 19.45 2.99
N GLU A 96 15.08 19.80 4.11
CA GLU A 96 16.46 19.40 4.37
C GLU A 96 16.52 17.88 4.49
N ILE A 97 17.56 17.25 3.92
CA ILE A 97 17.76 15.79 4.00
C ILE A 97 17.87 15.24 5.42
N THR A 98 18.07 16.11 6.42
CA THR A 98 18.11 15.79 7.85
C THR A 98 16.77 15.94 8.55
N ASP A 99 15.72 16.39 7.84
CA ASP A 99 14.38 16.53 8.40
C ASP A 99 13.79 15.14 8.72
N PRO A 100 13.32 14.92 9.96
CA PRO A 100 12.68 13.67 10.34
C PRO A 100 11.49 13.28 9.45
N PHE A 101 10.70 14.24 8.99
CA PHE A 101 9.55 14.00 8.11
C PHE A 101 10.01 13.44 6.76
N PHE A 102 11.02 14.06 6.15
CA PHE A 102 11.60 13.60 4.88
C PHE A 102 12.21 12.19 4.98
N ILE A 103 12.88 11.88 6.09
CA ILE A 103 13.46 10.55 6.34
C ILE A 103 12.35 9.49 6.45
N ILE A 104 11.31 9.76 7.25
CA ILE A 104 10.22 8.81 7.45
C ILE A 104 9.44 8.63 6.15
N GLU A 105 9.15 9.71 5.42
CA GLU A 105 8.51 9.66 4.10
C GLU A 105 9.29 8.76 3.13
N THR A 106 10.61 8.97 3.03
CA THR A 106 11.50 8.16 2.19
C THR A 106 11.44 6.67 2.58
N ILE A 107 11.46 6.35 3.88
CA ILE A 107 11.36 4.97 4.37
C ILE A 107 9.99 4.37 3.99
N CYS A 108 8.90 5.13 4.13
CA CYS A 108 7.57 4.69 3.73
C CYS A 108 7.52 4.39 2.23
N ILE A 109 8.07 5.28 1.38
CA ILE A 109 8.11 5.08 -0.08
C ILE A 109 8.91 3.83 -0.45
N ILE A 110 10.06 3.60 0.18
CA ILE A 110 10.87 2.39 -0.03
C ILE A 110 10.08 1.14 0.35
N TRP A 111 9.41 1.15 1.50
CA TRP A 111 8.57 0.03 1.95
C TRP A 111 7.41 -0.24 0.99
N PHE A 112 6.68 0.79 0.57
CA PHE A 112 5.60 0.67 -0.41
C PHE A 112 6.09 0.12 -1.75
N THR A 113 7.22 0.61 -2.23
CA THR A 113 7.82 0.13 -3.48
C THR A 113 8.20 -1.33 -3.37
N PHE A 114 8.81 -1.73 -2.26
CA PHE A 114 9.11 -3.13 -1.99
C PHE A 114 7.84 -3.99 -1.98
N GLU A 115 6.80 -3.59 -1.24
CA GLU A 115 5.54 -4.32 -1.22
C GLU A 115 4.91 -4.44 -2.61
N LEU A 116 4.90 -3.36 -3.39
CA LEU A 116 4.35 -3.33 -4.74
C LEU A 116 5.13 -4.24 -5.69
N LEU A 117 6.47 -4.24 -5.60
CA LEU A 117 7.32 -5.14 -6.37
C LEU A 117 7.08 -6.61 -6.02
N VAL A 118 6.87 -6.92 -4.74
CA VAL A 118 6.56 -8.28 -4.30
C VAL A 118 5.20 -8.72 -4.82
N ARG A 119 4.17 -7.86 -4.75
CA ARG A 119 2.85 -8.14 -5.33
C ARG A 119 2.90 -8.33 -6.85
N PHE A 120 3.66 -7.49 -7.55
CA PHE A 120 3.85 -7.60 -9.00
C PHE A 120 4.65 -8.86 -9.40
N SER A 121 5.65 -9.25 -8.61
CA SER A 121 6.43 -10.47 -8.88
C SER A 121 5.65 -11.76 -8.62
N ALA A 122 4.64 -11.67 -7.75
CA ALA A 122 3.78 -12.78 -7.39
C ALA A 122 2.54 -12.90 -8.30
N SER A 123 2.23 -11.90 -9.13
CA SER A 123 1.04 -11.96 -9.99
C SER A 123 1.21 -13.03 -11.08
N PRO A 124 0.17 -13.85 -11.32
CA PRO A 124 0.21 -14.93 -12.32
C PRO A 124 0.25 -14.41 -13.76
N ASN A 125 -0.21 -13.17 -14.00
CA ASN A 125 -0.11 -12.47 -15.27
C ASN A 125 0.64 -11.16 -15.00
N LYS A 126 1.66 -10.86 -15.79
CA LYS A 126 2.44 -9.61 -15.69
C LYS A 126 1.87 -8.55 -16.60
#